data_AF-A0A7Y5WLX2-F1
#
_entry.id   AF-A0A7Y5WLX2-F1
#
_cell.length_a   1.000
_cell.length_b   1.000
_cell.length_c   1.000
_cell.angle_alpha   90.00
_cell.angle_beta   90.00
_cell.angle_gamma   90.00
#
_symmetry.space_group_name_H-M   'P 1'
#
loop_
_entity.id
_entity.type
_entity.pdbx_description
1 polymer ?
#
loop_
_entity_poly.entity_id
_entity_poly.type
_entity_poly.pdbx_seq_one_letter_code
_entity_poly.pdbx_strand_id
1 'polypeptide(L)'
;MSPELSFTGLSVLLARVTPHSVAIVHALLRDGARVTVAADLDDLPTSLRDLVERGLVTLAVEADPTAYDVVLRSDVSTTPATADLPATGVGRRAVGSVTLLGGGLGDPGLLTVAGIEAIRQADVIVHDRLAPLSALRHARDDVVVIDVGKIPRGDFTPQERINDVIVEHALAGRNVLRFKGGDNFVFGRGGEEAEACAVRDIPVTVIPGISSSIAAPALAGIPVTHRSLVQGFTVVSGHVPPGDPRSTLDWGAIARSNTTIVVLMGVATLPTIAETLVAEGMSAQTPAAVVADAGLPSMRTARAPLAHIADTAAREGLGAPAVVVIGDVAALDVLR
;
A
#
# COMPACT_ATOMS: atom_id res chain seq x y z
N MET A 1 -9.63 -31.89 1.65
CA MET A 1 -9.44 -30.95 0.53
C MET A 1 -10.80 -30.38 0.21
N SER A 2 -11.14 -29.22 0.78
CA SER A 2 -12.33 -28.49 0.32
C SER A 2 -12.00 -27.94 -1.07
N PRO A 3 -12.90 -28.01 -2.07
CA PRO A 3 -12.67 -27.36 -3.34
C PRO A 3 -12.56 -25.85 -3.07
N GLU A 4 -11.42 -25.25 -3.41
CA GLU A 4 -11.32 -23.79 -3.48
C GLU A 4 -12.34 -23.32 -4.52
N LEU A 5 -13.37 -22.60 -4.06
CA LEU A 5 -14.33 -21.96 -4.94
C LEU A 5 -13.57 -20.93 -5.79
N SER A 6 -13.48 -21.15 -7.10
CA SER A 6 -12.88 -20.19 -8.03
C SER A 6 -13.90 -19.11 -8.37
N PHE A 7 -13.51 -17.84 -8.21
CA PHE A 7 -14.32 -16.67 -8.57
C PHE A 7 -13.92 -16.04 -9.90
N THR A 8 -13.06 -16.70 -10.67
CA THR A 8 -12.49 -16.16 -11.91
C THR A 8 -13.58 -15.90 -12.95
N GLY A 9 -13.67 -14.65 -13.42
CA GLY A 9 -14.63 -14.22 -14.44
C GLY A 9 -16.05 -13.93 -13.93
N LEU A 10 -16.37 -14.33 -12.69
CA LEU A 10 -17.70 -14.13 -12.10
C LEU A 10 -17.95 -12.66 -11.80
N SER A 11 -19.19 -12.21 -12.00
CA SER A 11 -19.67 -10.95 -11.44
C SER A 11 -20.15 -11.15 -10.00
N VAL A 12 -19.55 -10.41 -9.07
CA VAL A 12 -19.84 -10.51 -7.64
C VAL A 12 -20.39 -9.18 -7.14
N LEU A 13 -21.60 -9.19 -6.59
CA LEU A 13 -22.20 -8.06 -5.88
C LEU A 13 -21.93 -8.18 -4.38
N LEU A 14 -21.26 -7.19 -3.81
CA LEU A 14 -21.24 -6.99 -2.37
C LEU A 14 -22.42 -6.09 -1.99
N ALA A 15 -23.47 -6.67 -1.42
CA ALA A 15 -24.74 -5.97 -1.17
C ALA A 15 -24.67 -4.98 0.01
N ARG A 16 -23.69 -5.12 0.91
CA ARG A 16 -23.43 -4.18 2.01
C ARG A 16 -21.94 -4.15 2.38
N VAL A 17 -21.44 -2.96 2.67
CA VAL A 17 -20.06 -2.73 3.10
C VAL A 17 -19.95 -2.82 4.63
N THR A 18 -19.04 -3.67 5.09
CA THR A 18 -18.67 -3.90 6.50
C THR A 18 -17.16 -3.72 6.66
N PRO A 19 -16.61 -3.64 7.89
CA PRO A 19 -15.16 -3.52 8.10
C PRO A 19 -14.33 -4.62 7.41
N HIS A 20 -14.85 -5.85 7.33
CA HIS A 20 -14.18 -6.97 6.64
C HIS A 20 -14.38 -6.99 5.13
N SER A 21 -15.31 -6.18 4.60
CA SER A 21 -15.60 -6.14 3.16
C SER A 21 -14.38 -5.78 2.32
N VAL A 22 -13.48 -4.97 2.87
CA VAL A 22 -12.25 -4.57 2.20
C VAL A 22 -11.38 -5.80 1.89
N ALA A 23 -11.17 -6.68 2.87
CA ALA A 23 -10.39 -7.89 2.69
C ALA A 23 -11.01 -8.84 1.64
N ILE A 24 -12.34 -8.96 1.67
CA ILE A 24 -13.12 -9.78 0.73
C ILE A 24 -12.97 -9.24 -0.70
N VAL A 25 -13.17 -7.94 -0.92
CA VAL A 25 -13.04 -7.33 -2.26
C VAL A 25 -11.63 -7.53 -2.82
N HIS A 26 -10.60 -7.29 -2.01
CA HIS A 26 -9.21 -7.51 -2.45
C HIS A 26 -8.92 -8.99 -2.78
N ALA A 27 -9.53 -9.95 -2.07
CA ALA A 27 -9.39 -11.36 -2.39
C ALA A 27 -10.11 -11.73 -3.69
N LEU A 28 -11.35 -11.27 -3.88
CA LEU A 28 -12.14 -11.51 -5.10
C LEU A 28 -11.45 -10.96 -6.35
N LEU A 29 -10.90 -9.74 -6.28
CA LEU A 29 -10.15 -9.15 -7.39
C LEU A 29 -8.90 -9.97 -7.74
N ARG A 30 -8.20 -10.52 -6.73
CA ARG A 30 -7.07 -11.44 -6.97
C ARG A 30 -7.50 -12.69 -7.72
N ASP A 31 -8.63 -13.26 -7.33
CA ASP A 31 -9.16 -14.47 -7.96
C ASP A 31 -9.75 -14.20 -9.36
N GLY A 32 -9.71 -12.95 -9.83
CA GLY A 32 -10.15 -12.55 -11.17
C GLY A 32 -11.65 -12.28 -11.28
N ALA A 33 -12.33 -12.01 -10.16
CA ALA A 33 -13.75 -11.63 -10.16
C ALA A 33 -13.94 -10.17 -10.60
N ARG A 34 -15.10 -9.89 -11.21
CA ARG A 34 -15.59 -8.52 -11.44
C ARG A 34 -16.47 -8.11 -10.26
N VAL A 35 -16.00 -7.16 -9.45
CA VAL A 35 -16.68 -6.80 -8.20
C VAL A 35 -17.50 -5.53 -8.37
N THR A 36 -18.77 -5.57 -7.95
CA THR A 36 -19.61 -4.40 -7.73
C THR A 36 -19.91 -4.24 -6.25
N VAL A 37 -19.83 -3.02 -5.73
CA VAL A 37 -20.17 -2.69 -4.35
C VAL A 37 -21.43 -1.84 -4.33
N ALA A 38 -22.43 -2.28 -3.55
CA ALA A 38 -23.65 -1.51 -3.32
C ALA A 38 -23.47 -0.53 -2.16
N ALA A 39 -23.07 0.69 -2.46
CA ALA A 39 -22.87 1.79 -1.51
C ALA A 39 -22.80 3.15 -2.24
N ASP A 40 -22.86 4.24 -1.49
CA ASP A 40 -22.40 5.56 -1.96
C ASP A 40 -20.86 5.64 -1.90
N LEU A 41 -20.26 6.42 -2.79
CA LEU A 41 -18.81 6.62 -2.87
C LEU A 41 -18.26 7.27 -1.58
N ASP A 42 -19.05 8.16 -0.98
CA ASP A 42 -18.66 8.88 0.25
C ASP A 42 -18.61 7.96 1.48
N ASP A 43 -19.35 6.86 1.46
CA ASP A 43 -19.40 5.89 2.54
C ASP A 43 -18.26 4.85 2.47
N LEU A 44 -17.66 4.63 1.30
CA LEU A 44 -16.64 3.62 1.09
C LEU A 44 -15.34 3.86 1.87
N PRO A 45 -14.73 2.83 2.51
CA PRO A 45 -13.32 2.82 2.95
C PRO A 45 -12.38 3.41 1.90
N THR A 46 -11.30 4.11 2.30
CA THR A 46 -10.40 4.79 1.36
C THR A 46 -9.76 3.81 0.38
N SER A 47 -9.45 2.59 0.83
CA SER A 47 -8.96 1.51 -0.02
C SER A 47 -9.99 1.08 -1.08
N LEU A 48 -11.28 1.02 -0.75
CA LEU A 48 -12.32 0.69 -1.73
C LEU A 48 -12.63 1.85 -2.68
N ARG A 49 -12.66 3.09 -2.16
CA ARG A 49 -12.82 4.29 -2.99
C ARG A 49 -11.73 4.37 -4.05
N ASP A 50 -10.47 4.13 -3.67
CA ASP A 50 -9.33 4.08 -4.58
C ASP A 50 -9.52 3.06 -5.71
N LEU A 51 -10.00 1.85 -5.38
CA LEU A 51 -10.29 0.83 -6.39
C LEU A 51 -11.42 1.27 -7.34
N VAL A 52 -12.43 1.99 -6.85
CA VAL A 52 -13.53 2.53 -7.68
C VAL A 52 -13.02 3.65 -8.60
N GLU A 53 -12.29 4.63 -8.08
CA GLU A 53 -11.73 5.73 -8.85
C GLU A 53 -10.78 5.25 -9.96
N ARG A 54 -10.10 4.12 -9.71
CA ARG A 54 -9.23 3.45 -10.68
C ARG A 54 -9.95 2.48 -11.62
N GLY A 55 -11.28 2.35 -11.49
CA GLY A 55 -12.11 1.50 -12.35
C GLY A 55 -11.92 -0.01 -12.11
N LEU A 56 -11.30 -0.41 -11.00
CA LEU A 56 -11.11 -1.82 -10.63
C LEU A 56 -12.34 -2.42 -9.93
N VAL A 57 -13.17 -1.57 -9.32
CA VAL A 57 -14.44 -1.94 -8.69
C VAL A 57 -15.54 -1.04 -9.24
N THR A 58 -16.70 -1.63 -9.53
CA THR A 58 -17.89 -0.85 -9.95
C THR A 58 -18.71 -0.45 -8.72
N LEU A 59 -19.24 0.77 -8.71
CA LEU A 59 -20.17 1.26 -7.69
C LEU A 59 -21.60 1.21 -8.21
N ALA A 60 -22.55 0.76 -7.39
CA ALA A 60 -23.97 0.79 -7.73
C ALA A 60 -24.80 1.15 -6.48
N VAL A 61 -25.33 2.37 -6.40
CA VAL A 61 -26.12 2.82 -5.24
C VAL A 61 -27.35 1.93 -5.03
N GLU A 62 -28.00 1.53 -6.13
CA GLU A 62 -29.02 0.48 -6.15
C GLU A 62 -28.60 -0.57 -7.20
N ALA A 63 -28.38 -1.80 -6.75
CA ALA A 63 -28.01 -2.92 -7.62
C ALA A 63 -29.11 -3.99 -7.58
N ASP A 64 -29.54 -4.46 -8.76
CA ASP A 64 -30.38 -5.64 -8.86
C ASP A 64 -29.54 -6.89 -8.56
N PRO A 65 -29.77 -7.61 -7.43
CA PRO A 65 -28.96 -8.76 -7.06
C PRO A 65 -29.04 -9.91 -8.06
N THR A 66 -30.07 -9.95 -8.91
CA THR A 66 -30.25 -11.03 -9.91
C THR A 66 -29.35 -10.87 -11.14
N ALA A 67 -28.73 -9.70 -11.31
CA ALA A 67 -27.80 -9.43 -12.41
C ALA A 67 -26.37 -9.96 -12.17
N TYR A 68 -26.14 -10.64 -11.04
CA TYR A 68 -24.80 -11.06 -10.59
C TYR A 68 -24.72 -12.57 -10.39
N ASP A 69 -23.58 -13.16 -10.74
CA ASP A 69 -23.32 -14.59 -10.55
C ASP A 69 -23.28 -14.97 -9.06
N VAL A 70 -22.75 -14.06 -8.23
CA VAL A 70 -22.66 -14.23 -6.77
C VAL A 70 -23.10 -12.95 -6.07
N VAL A 71 -23.95 -13.08 -5.05
CA VAL A 71 -24.33 -11.97 -4.17
C VAL A 71 -23.84 -12.26 -2.76
N LEU A 72 -22.88 -11.47 -2.31
CA LEU A 72 -22.40 -11.49 -0.93
C LEU A 72 -23.23 -10.52 -0.10
N ARG A 73 -24.19 -11.09 0.64
CA ARG A 73 -24.93 -10.38 1.69
C ARG A 73 -24.15 -10.60 2.97
N SER A 74 -23.40 -9.59 3.39
CA SER A 74 -22.60 -9.64 4.61
C SER A 74 -23.50 -9.56 5.85
N ASP A 75 -24.38 -10.55 6.07
CA ASP A 75 -25.04 -10.79 7.36
C ASP A 75 -24.17 -11.74 8.19
N VAL A 76 -23.14 -11.17 8.82
CA VAL A 76 -22.78 -11.59 10.18
C VAL A 76 -22.82 -10.32 11.00
N SER A 77 -23.91 -10.17 11.75
CA SER A 77 -24.07 -9.11 12.73
C SER A 77 -22.98 -9.27 13.79
N THR A 78 -21.97 -8.41 13.74
CA THR A 78 -21.50 -7.74 14.94
C THR A 78 -21.96 -6.30 14.80
N THR A 79 -23.04 -5.97 15.52
CA THR A 79 -23.43 -4.59 15.82
C THR A 79 -22.17 -3.74 16.00
N PRO A 80 -22.10 -2.48 15.54
CA PRO A 80 -21.18 -1.53 16.15
C PRO A 80 -21.69 -1.35 17.58
N ALA A 81 -21.34 -2.28 18.46
CA ALA A 81 -21.39 -2.00 19.85
C ALA A 81 -20.38 -0.86 19.98
N THR A 82 -20.90 0.33 20.28
CA THR A 82 -20.37 1.11 21.38
C THR A 82 -20.24 0.16 22.58
N ALA A 83 -19.26 -0.73 22.54
CA ALA A 83 -18.96 -1.65 23.59
C ALA A 83 -18.13 -0.84 24.58
N ASP A 84 -18.84 -0.11 25.43
CA ASP A 84 -18.40 -0.03 26.81
C ASP A 84 -18.36 -1.46 27.34
N LEU A 85 -17.23 -2.13 27.10
CA LEU A 85 -16.91 -3.40 27.75
C LEU A 85 -16.83 -3.12 29.25
N PRO A 86 -17.41 -3.98 30.11
CA PRO A 86 -17.37 -3.76 31.54
C PRO A 86 -15.91 -3.67 32.00
N ALA A 87 -15.62 -2.61 32.76
CA ALA A 87 -14.34 -2.43 33.44
C ALA A 87 -14.15 -3.57 34.46
N THR A 88 -13.66 -4.72 34.02
CA THR A 88 -13.26 -5.81 34.90
C THR A 88 -11.87 -5.52 35.43
N GLY A 89 -11.81 -5.14 36.70
CA GLY A 89 -10.60 -5.17 37.52
C GLY A 89 -9.85 -3.84 37.60
N VAL A 90 -9.95 -3.19 38.76
CA VAL A 90 -9.05 -2.10 39.18
C VAL A 90 -7.67 -2.70 39.50
N GLY A 91 -6.97 -3.12 38.46
CA GLY A 91 -5.52 -3.24 38.42
C GLY A 91 -5.06 -2.32 37.30
N ARG A 92 -3.99 -1.56 37.49
CA ARG A 92 -3.43 -0.66 36.46
C ARG A 92 -3.22 -1.50 35.19
N ARG A 93 -4.09 -1.40 34.18
CA ARG A 93 -3.91 -2.14 32.91
C ARG A 93 -2.49 -1.81 32.45
N ALA A 94 -1.67 -2.83 32.27
CA ALA A 94 -0.36 -2.64 31.70
C ALA A 94 -0.54 -1.95 30.35
N VAL A 95 0.33 -0.98 30.04
CA VAL A 95 0.37 -0.37 28.71
C VAL A 95 0.49 -1.50 27.69
N GLY A 96 -0.25 -1.37 26.59
CA GLY A 96 -0.26 -2.32 25.51
C GLY A 96 1.04 -2.28 24.70
N SER A 97 0.99 -2.77 23.47
CA SER A 97 2.15 -2.79 22.59
C SER A 97 1.78 -2.34 21.19
N VAL A 98 2.77 -1.86 20.44
CA VAL A 98 2.62 -1.49 19.04
C VAL A 98 3.53 -2.37 18.20
N THR A 99 2.99 -2.96 17.15
CA THR A 99 3.77 -3.62 16.10
C THR A 99 3.64 -2.83 14.80
N LEU A 100 4.76 -2.32 14.28
CA LEU A 100 4.84 -1.72 12.95
C LEU A 100 5.12 -2.82 11.93
N LEU A 101 4.13 -3.15 11.10
CA LEU A 101 4.22 -4.21 10.11
C LEU A 101 4.30 -3.65 8.69
N GLY A 102 5.42 -3.90 8.03
CA GLY A 102 5.56 -3.72 6.59
C GLY A 102 4.90 -4.89 5.86
N GLY A 103 3.83 -4.61 5.14
CA GLY A 103 3.03 -5.62 4.46
C GLY A 103 3.60 -6.14 3.15
N GLY A 104 4.61 -5.48 2.59
CA GLY A 104 5.07 -5.76 1.23
C GLY A 104 4.09 -5.22 0.17
N LEU A 105 4.16 -5.76 -1.04
CA LEU A 105 3.31 -5.35 -2.15
C LEU A 105 2.13 -6.29 -2.32
N GLY A 106 0.90 -5.76 -2.31
CA GLY A 106 -0.31 -6.34 -2.89
C GLY A 106 -0.65 -7.80 -2.53
N ASP A 107 0.15 -8.74 -3.04
CA ASP A 107 0.08 -10.17 -2.81
C ASP A 107 0.43 -10.54 -1.35
N PRO A 108 -0.52 -11.11 -0.57
CA PRO A 108 -0.28 -11.59 0.78
C PRO A 108 0.71 -12.76 0.85
N GLY A 109 1.01 -13.43 -0.28
CA GLY A 109 2.08 -14.43 -0.37
C GLY A 109 3.48 -13.85 -0.16
N LEU A 110 3.65 -12.54 -0.33
CA LEU A 110 4.90 -11.82 -0.06
C LEU A 110 4.99 -11.29 1.39
N LEU A 111 3.96 -11.54 2.21
CA LEU A 111 3.98 -11.17 3.62
C LEU A 111 4.94 -12.07 4.40
N THR A 112 5.65 -11.49 5.38
CA THR A 112 6.51 -12.28 6.25
C THR A 112 5.69 -13.20 7.16
N VAL A 113 6.27 -14.34 7.57
CA VAL A 113 5.63 -15.25 8.54
C VAL A 113 5.30 -14.53 9.85
N ALA A 114 6.21 -13.66 10.32
CA ALA A 114 5.98 -12.82 11.49
C ALA A 114 4.81 -11.84 11.29
N GLY A 115 4.64 -11.31 10.08
CA GLY A 115 3.51 -10.43 9.73
C GLY A 115 2.16 -11.15 9.80
N ILE A 116 2.07 -12.38 9.29
CA ILE A 116 0.84 -13.19 9.42
C ILE A 116 0.50 -13.44 10.89
N GLU A 117 1.51 -13.76 11.70
CA GLU A 117 1.30 -14.00 13.14
C GLU A 117 0.88 -12.73 13.88
N ALA A 118 1.48 -11.59 13.56
CA ALA A 118 1.09 -10.31 14.14
C ALA A 118 -0.37 -9.94 13.81
N ILE A 119 -0.84 -10.23 12.59
CA ILE A 119 -2.26 -10.02 12.20
C ILE A 119 -3.20 -10.89 13.05
N ARG A 120 -2.82 -12.14 13.33
CA ARG A 120 -3.64 -13.07 14.14
C ARG A 120 -3.76 -12.64 15.60
N GLN A 121 -2.74 -11.99 16.14
CA GLN A 121 -2.65 -11.62 17.56
C GLN A 121 -3.15 -10.21 17.87
N ALA A 122 -3.38 -9.38 16.85
CA ALA A 122 -3.78 -7.99 17.03
C ALA A 122 -5.17 -7.86 17.71
N ASP A 123 -5.29 -6.91 18.64
CA ASP A 123 -6.59 -6.44 19.15
C ASP A 123 -7.14 -5.29 18.30
N VAL A 124 -6.24 -4.48 17.74
CA VAL A 124 -6.56 -3.37 16.84
C VAL A 124 -5.60 -3.39 15.67
N ILE A 125 -6.13 -3.31 14.45
CA ILE A 125 -5.34 -3.17 13.23
C ILE A 125 -5.60 -1.78 12.65
N VAL A 126 -4.56 -0.95 12.63
CA VAL A 126 -4.55 0.39 12.05
C VAL A 126 -3.87 0.32 10.69
N HIS A 127 -4.60 0.49 9.60
CA HIS A 127 -4.04 0.33 8.25
C HIS A 127 -4.18 1.57 7.38
N ASP A 128 -3.26 1.74 6.44
CA ASP A 128 -3.40 2.72 5.36
C ASP A 128 -3.94 2.07 4.09
N ARG A 129 -4.07 2.89 3.04
CA ARG A 129 -4.60 2.49 1.73
C ARG A 129 -3.75 1.42 1.02
N LEU A 130 -2.42 1.40 1.23
CA LEU A 130 -1.50 0.59 0.45
C LEU A 130 -1.15 -0.76 1.10
N ALA A 131 -1.59 -1.00 2.34
CA ALA A 131 -1.41 -2.29 2.98
C ALA A 131 -2.11 -3.42 2.19
N PRO A 132 -1.57 -4.65 2.17
CA PRO A 132 -2.21 -5.77 1.48
C PRO A 132 -3.40 -6.31 2.27
N LEU A 133 -4.53 -5.61 2.21
CA LEU A 133 -5.70 -5.81 3.08
C LEU A 133 -6.37 -7.18 2.96
N SER A 134 -6.13 -7.91 1.86
CA SER A 134 -6.53 -9.31 1.76
C SER A 134 -5.91 -10.22 2.84
N ALA A 135 -4.79 -9.82 3.45
CA ALA A 135 -4.15 -10.55 4.55
C ALA A 135 -4.97 -10.49 5.84
N LEU A 136 -5.90 -9.54 5.96
CA LEU A 136 -6.82 -9.43 7.10
C LEU A 136 -7.77 -10.63 7.22
N ARG A 137 -7.83 -11.51 6.21
CA ARG A 137 -8.48 -12.84 6.34
C ARG A 137 -7.89 -13.72 7.45
N HIS A 138 -6.69 -13.40 7.92
CA HIS A 138 -6.03 -14.08 9.03
C HIS A 138 -6.31 -13.43 10.39
N ALA A 139 -6.96 -12.26 10.41
CA ALA A 139 -7.27 -11.58 11.65
C ALA A 139 -8.43 -12.29 12.37
N ARG A 140 -8.53 -12.09 13.68
CA ARG A 140 -9.65 -12.60 14.47
C ARG A 140 -10.95 -11.88 14.11
N ASP A 141 -12.08 -12.54 14.29
CA ASP A 141 -13.40 -11.96 14.00
C ASP A 141 -13.75 -10.77 14.92
N ASP A 142 -13.15 -10.69 16.10
CA ASP A 142 -13.38 -9.63 17.10
C ASP A 142 -12.38 -8.46 17.03
N VAL A 143 -11.48 -8.46 16.03
CA VAL A 143 -10.47 -7.41 15.88
C VAL A 143 -11.10 -6.07 15.47
N VAL A 144 -10.62 -4.98 16.07
CA VAL A 144 -11.00 -3.64 15.63
C VAL A 144 -10.13 -3.22 14.44
N VAL A 145 -10.74 -2.93 13.29
CA VAL A 145 -10.02 -2.46 12.09
C VAL A 145 -10.26 -0.97 11.87
N ILE A 146 -9.18 -0.20 11.75
CA ILE A 146 -9.20 1.25 11.60
C ILE A 146 -8.49 1.65 10.31
N ASP A 147 -9.26 2.20 9.37
CA ASP A 147 -8.75 2.78 8.13
C ASP A 147 -8.32 4.23 8.38
N VAL A 148 -7.02 4.46 8.45
CA VAL A 148 -6.48 5.81 8.65
C VAL A 148 -6.33 6.60 7.35
N GLY A 149 -6.56 5.97 6.19
CA GLY A 149 -6.62 6.67 4.90
C GLY A 149 -7.81 7.62 4.78
N LYS A 150 -8.79 7.54 5.68
CA LYS A 150 -10.00 8.39 5.71
C LYS A 150 -9.86 9.65 6.57
N ILE A 151 -8.81 9.77 7.37
CA ILE A 151 -8.69 10.88 8.33
C ILE A 151 -8.60 12.21 7.54
N PRO A 152 -9.56 13.15 7.73
CA PRO A 152 -9.59 14.42 7.01
C PRO A 152 -8.31 15.23 7.22
N ARG A 153 -7.85 15.91 6.17
CA ARG A 153 -6.70 16.83 6.24
C ARG A 153 -7.16 18.17 6.84
N GLY A 154 -7.31 18.21 8.17
CA GLY A 154 -7.70 19.40 8.94
C GLY A 154 -6.50 20.19 9.48
N ASP A 155 -6.71 20.95 10.56
CA ASP A 155 -5.71 21.83 11.20
C ASP A 155 -4.50 21.08 11.79
N PHE A 156 -4.63 19.77 12.05
CA PHE A 156 -3.52 18.87 12.37
C PHE A 156 -3.00 18.21 11.09
N THR A 157 -1.68 18.10 10.96
CA THR A 157 -1.10 17.30 9.87
C THR A 157 -1.60 15.83 10.03
N PRO A 158 -1.97 15.14 8.93
CA PRO A 158 -2.67 13.85 9.01
C PRO A 158 -1.92 12.75 9.78
N GLN A 159 -0.60 12.85 9.91
CA GLN A 159 0.20 11.80 10.56
C GLN A 159 0.14 11.86 12.07
N GLU A 160 0.07 13.05 12.64
CA GLU A 160 -0.03 13.28 14.08
C GLU A 160 -1.31 12.64 14.59
N ARG A 161 -2.41 12.75 13.83
CA ARG A 161 -3.65 12.06 14.17
C ARG A 161 -3.54 10.54 14.06
N ILE A 162 -2.78 10.02 13.09
CA ILE A 162 -2.48 8.58 13.01
C ILE A 162 -1.70 8.12 14.24
N ASN A 163 -0.69 8.89 14.64
CA ASN A 163 0.12 8.62 15.81
C ASN A 163 -0.74 8.63 17.08
N ASP A 164 -1.64 9.60 17.23
CA ASP A 164 -2.58 9.66 18.35
C ASP A 164 -3.46 8.41 18.42
N VAL A 165 -4.04 7.96 17.31
CA VAL A 165 -4.87 6.73 17.28
C VAL A 165 -4.07 5.52 17.75
N ILE A 166 -2.83 5.36 17.29
CA ILE A 166 -1.95 4.25 17.69
C ILE A 166 -1.67 4.32 19.20
N VAL A 167 -1.29 5.50 19.69
CA VAL A 167 -0.95 5.76 21.10
C VAL A 167 -2.16 5.58 22.01
N GLU A 168 -3.32 6.12 21.65
CA GLU A 168 -4.58 6.02 22.40
C GLU A 168 -4.95 4.54 22.63
N HIS A 169 -4.87 3.70 21.59
CA HIS A 169 -5.17 2.27 21.72
C HIS A 169 -4.13 1.50 22.54
N ALA A 170 -2.85 1.81 22.38
CA ALA A 170 -1.80 1.17 23.17
C ALA A 170 -1.90 1.57 24.66
N LEU A 171 -2.19 2.83 24.98
CA LEU A 171 -2.43 3.29 26.36
C LEU A 171 -3.67 2.66 26.98
N ALA A 172 -4.67 2.27 26.18
CA ALA A 172 -5.80 1.46 26.62
C ALA A 172 -5.44 -0.02 26.90
N GLY A 173 -4.16 -0.40 26.80
CA GLY A 173 -3.69 -1.76 27.06
C GLY A 173 -4.05 -2.75 25.95
N ARG A 174 -4.01 -2.32 24.68
CA ARG A 174 -4.30 -3.16 23.50
C ARG A 174 -3.02 -3.50 22.73
N ASN A 175 -3.02 -4.65 22.07
CA ASN A 175 -2.01 -5.02 21.07
C ASN A 175 -2.38 -4.38 19.73
N VAL A 176 -1.70 -3.28 19.41
CA VAL A 176 -1.95 -2.48 18.20
C VAL A 176 -1.02 -2.94 17.08
N LEU A 177 -1.59 -3.31 15.94
CA LEU A 177 -0.85 -3.58 14.72
C LEU A 177 -1.02 -2.40 13.75
N ARG A 178 0.05 -1.66 13.49
CA ARG A 178 0.11 -0.66 12.42
C ARG A 178 0.52 -1.35 11.13
N PHE A 179 -0.45 -1.62 10.26
CA PHE A 179 -0.27 -2.37 9.01
C PHE A 179 -0.09 -1.43 7.82
N LYS A 180 1.08 -1.47 7.19
CA LYS A 180 1.49 -0.52 6.14
C LYS A 180 1.81 -1.23 4.84
N GLY A 181 1.63 -0.55 3.71
CA GLY A 181 2.17 -1.04 2.43
C GLY A 181 3.69 -0.97 2.37
N GLY A 182 4.34 -1.92 1.68
CA GLY A 182 5.79 -1.94 1.51
C GLY A 182 6.54 -2.18 2.82
N ASP A 183 7.51 -1.32 3.12
CA ASP A 183 8.30 -1.34 4.35
C ASP A 183 8.00 -0.12 5.23
N ASN A 184 8.08 -0.28 6.56
CA ASN A 184 7.77 0.78 7.53
C ASN A 184 8.67 2.02 7.37
N PHE A 185 9.95 1.81 7.06
CA PHE A 185 11.00 2.84 7.12
C PHE A 185 11.45 3.33 5.75
N VAL A 186 10.93 2.75 4.65
CA VAL A 186 11.17 3.28 3.29
C VAL A 186 10.00 4.18 2.88
N PHE A 187 10.15 5.48 3.17
CA PHE A 187 9.11 6.51 2.94
C PHE A 187 7.73 6.20 3.55
N GLY A 188 7.69 5.28 4.52
CA GLY A 188 6.46 4.86 5.19
C GLY A 188 6.11 5.67 6.42
N ARG A 189 6.99 6.57 6.89
CA ARG A 189 6.81 7.34 8.16
C ARG A 189 6.75 6.49 9.43
N GLY A 190 7.19 5.23 9.38
CA GLY A 190 7.23 4.36 10.56
C GLY A 190 8.15 4.87 11.67
N GLY A 191 9.18 5.65 11.33
CA GLY A 191 10.05 6.29 12.32
C GLY A 191 9.30 7.28 13.21
N GLU A 192 8.48 8.14 12.61
CA GLU A 192 7.64 9.11 13.33
C GLU A 192 6.61 8.41 14.23
N GLU A 193 6.00 7.32 13.73
CA GLU A 193 5.06 6.48 14.49
C GLU A 193 5.75 5.83 15.71
N ALA A 194 6.98 5.34 15.54
CA ALA A 194 7.78 4.76 16.62
C ALA A 194 8.23 5.81 17.65
N GLU A 195 8.65 7.00 17.21
CA GLU A 195 9.02 8.13 18.07
C GLU A 195 7.83 8.57 18.94
N ALA A 196 6.63 8.69 18.36
CA ALA A 196 5.43 9.04 19.10
C ALA A 196 5.11 8.03 20.22
N CYS A 197 5.32 6.74 19.96
CA CYS A 197 5.18 5.68 20.96
C CYS A 197 6.25 5.76 22.05
N ALA A 198 7.51 6.01 21.65
CA ALA A 198 8.65 6.09 22.57
C ALA A 198 8.48 7.21 23.62
N VAL A 199 7.93 8.37 23.22
CA VAL A 199 7.64 9.48 24.16
C VAL A 199 6.64 9.09 25.26
N ARG A 200 5.88 8.01 25.09
CA ARG A 200 4.89 7.51 26.05
C ARG A 200 5.27 6.17 26.68
N ASP A 201 6.53 5.73 26.53
CA ASP A 201 7.02 4.44 27.01
C ASP A 201 6.20 3.24 26.49
N ILE A 202 5.62 3.35 25.29
CA ILE A 202 4.91 2.26 24.63
C ILE A 202 5.93 1.36 23.93
N PRO A 203 5.96 0.04 24.22
CA PRO A 203 6.87 -0.88 23.56
C PRO A 203 6.48 -1.04 22.08
N VAL A 204 7.47 -0.85 21.20
CA VAL A 204 7.32 -0.98 19.75
C VAL A 204 8.15 -2.15 19.23
N THR A 205 7.52 -3.02 18.46
CA THR A 205 8.20 -4.04 17.63
C THR A 205 8.09 -3.65 16.16
N VAL A 206 9.17 -3.80 15.40
CA VAL A 206 9.16 -3.57 13.95
C VAL A 206 9.30 -4.90 13.23
N ILE A 207 8.35 -5.19 12.33
CA ILE A 207 8.42 -6.31 11.40
C ILE A 207 8.63 -5.71 10.00
N PRO A 208 9.84 -5.86 9.42
CA PRO A 208 10.13 -5.35 8.09
C PRO A 208 9.26 -5.97 7.01
N GLY A 209 8.98 -5.20 5.97
CA GLY A 209 8.27 -5.65 4.78
C GLY A 209 9.15 -5.56 3.54
N ILE A 210 8.73 -6.21 2.45
CA ILE A 210 9.46 -6.08 1.18
C ILE A 210 9.10 -4.73 0.53
N SER A 211 10.05 -3.80 0.51
CA SER A 211 9.84 -2.47 -0.08
C SER A 211 9.47 -2.56 -1.58
N SER A 212 8.58 -1.66 -2.01
CA SER A 212 8.23 -1.48 -3.42
C SER A 212 9.43 -1.12 -4.28
N SER A 213 10.45 -0.49 -3.70
CA SER A 213 11.69 -0.15 -4.41
C SER A 213 12.48 -1.35 -4.92
N ILE A 214 12.25 -2.54 -4.37
CA ILE A 214 12.90 -3.79 -4.77
C ILE A 214 11.89 -4.74 -5.40
N ALA A 215 10.72 -4.92 -4.78
CA ALA A 215 9.76 -5.90 -5.25
C ALA A 215 9.06 -5.49 -6.56
N ALA A 216 8.76 -4.20 -6.78
CA ALA A 216 8.09 -3.80 -8.02
C ALA A 216 8.97 -4.03 -9.27
N PRO A 217 10.26 -3.63 -9.27
CA PRO A 217 11.18 -4.01 -10.34
C PRO A 217 11.31 -5.52 -10.50
N ALA A 218 11.47 -6.26 -9.39
CA ALA A 218 11.65 -7.71 -9.43
C ALA A 218 10.46 -8.43 -10.09
N LEU A 219 9.23 -8.06 -9.72
CA LEU A 219 8.01 -8.62 -10.32
C LEU A 219 7.85 -8.25 -11.80
N ALA A 220 8.47 -7.16 -12.26
CA ALA A 220 8.53 -6.74 -13.66
C ALA A 220 9.72 -7.32 -14.44
N GLY A 221 10.48 -8.25 -13.84
CA GLY A 221 11.66 -8.87 -14.45
C GLY A 221 12.89 -7.95 -14.50
N ILE A 222 12.92 -6.90 -13.69
CA ILE A 222 13.99 -5.90 -13.63
C ILE A 222 14.76 -6.06 -12.31
N PRO A 223 15.97 -6.61 -12.31
CA PRO A 223 16.78 -6.64 -11.09
C PRO A 223 17.27 -5.22 -10.76
N VAL A 224 17.23 -4.80 -9.50
CA VAL A 224 17.71 -3.46 -9.10
C VAL A 224 19.24 -3.32 -9.14
N THR A 225 19.95 -4.44 -9.22
CA THR A 225 21.39 -4.50 -9.46
C THR A 225 21.73 -5.65 -10.39
N HIS A 226 22.80 -5.50 -11.17
CA HIS A 226 23.30 -6.57 -12.02
C HIS A 226 24.81 -6.40 -12.16
N ARG A 227 25.58 -7.45 -11.84
CA ARG A 227 27.05 -7.37 -11.66
C ARG A 227 27.81 -6.75 -12.85
N SER A 228 27.29 -6.95 -14.07
CA SER A 228 27.92 -6.47 -15.31
C SER A 228 27.47 -5.07 -15.71
N LEU A 229 26.47 -4.49 -15.02
CA LEU A 229 25.85 -3.21 -15.37
C LEU A 229 26.03 -2.17 -14.26
N VAL A 230 25.78 -2.55 -13.00
CA VAL A 230 25.69 -1.57 -11.90
C VAL A 230 26.07 -2.18 -10.55
N GLN A 231 26.75 -1.40 -9.71
CA GLN A 231 27.27 -1.83 -8.40
C GLN A 231 26.48 -1.25 -7.21
N GLY A 232 25.44 -0.47 -7.48
CA GLY A 232 24.61 0.15 -6.45
C GLY A 232 23.28 0.64 -7.03
N PHE A 233 22.35 0.94 -6.14
CA PHE A 233 21.08 1.55 -6.50
C PHE A 233 20.71 2.60 -5.46
N THR A 234 20.03 3.65 -5.89
CA THR A 234 19.59 4.77 -5.06
C THR A 234 18.08 4.82 -5.06
N VAL A 235 17.47 4.84 -3.88
CA VAL A 235 16.02 4.96 -3.70
C VAL A 235 15.69 6.38 -3.29
N VAL A 236 14.84 7.05 -4.06
CA VAL A 236 14.45 8.45 -3.82
C VAL A 236 12.94 8.63 -3.81
N SER A 237 12.48 9.66 -3.11
CA SER A 237 11.09 10.12 -3.18
C SER A 237 11.00 11.19 -4.27
N GLY A 238 10.09 10.98 -5.23
CA GLY A 238 9.68 11.97 -6.22
C GLY A 238 8.41 12.72 -5.80
N HIS A 239 8.00 12.69 -4.53
CA HIS A 239 6.73 13.30 -4.10
C HIS A 239 6.65 14.79 -4.44
N VAL A 240 7.78 15.49 -4.40
CA VAL A 240 7.94 16.87 -4.87
C VAL A 240 8.93 16.89 -6.03
N PRO A 241 8.76 17.79 -7.01
CA PRO A 241 9.65 17.85 -8.16
C PRO A 241 11.03 18.42 -7.79
N PRO A 242 12.07 18.14 -8.60
CA PRO A 242 13.34 18.85 -8.53
C PRO A 242 13.14 20.37 -8.52
N GLY A 243 13.90 21.07 -7.67
CA GLY A 243 13.81 22.53 -7.51
C GLY A 243 12.70 23.03 -6.57
N ASP A 244 11.79 22.16 -6.10
CA ASP A 244 10.85 22.51 -5.03
C ASP A 244 11.62 22.81 -3.72
N PRO A 245 11.30 23.87 -2.95
CA PRO A 245 11.97 24.18 -1.69
C PRO A 245 11.92 23.05 -0.65
N ARG A 246 10.96 22.12 -0.76
CA ARG A 246 10.84 20.93 0.10
C ARG A 246 11.71 19.76 -0.38
N SER A 247 12.23 19.81 -1.61
CA SER A 247 13.16 18.80 -2.13
C SER A 247 14.54 19.03 -1.54
N THR A 248 14.98 18.11 -0.68
CA THR A 248 16.32 18.14 -0.09
C THR A 248 17.37 17.38 -0.91
N LEU A 249 16.98 16.83 -2.07
CA LEU A 249 17.83 15.98 -2.89
C LEU A 249 18.73 16.79 -3.84
N ASP A 250 19.99 16.39 -3.94
CA ASP A 250 20.90 16.81 -5.02
C ASP A 250 20.68 15.91 -6.24
N TRP A 251 19.77 16.33 -7.11
CA TRP A 251 19.44 15.62 -8.34
C TRP A 251 20.63 15.51 -9.30
N GLY A 252 21.58 16.44 -9.25
CA GLY A 252 22.80 16.38 -10.04
C GLY A 252 23.74 15.27 -9.59
N ALA A 253 23.96 15.18 -8.28
CA ALA A 253 24.74 14.08 -7.70
C ALA A 253 24.09 12.72 -7.98
N ILE A 254 22.76 12.63 -7.89
CA ILE A 254 22.00 11.42 -8.23
C ILE A 254 22.21 11.05 -9.71
N ALA A 255 22.09 12.01 -10.64
CA ALA A 255 22.30 11.78 -12.06
C ALA A 255 23.71 11.24 -12.38
N ARG A 256 24.72 11.74 -11.66
CA ARG A 256 26.14 11.36 -11.83
C ARG A 256 26.56 10.15 -10.99
N SER A 257 25.66 9.57 -10.20
CA SER A 257 25.98 8.48 -9.27
C SER A 257 26.35 7.16 -9.97
N ASN A 258 25.97 6.97 -11.23
CA ASN A 258 26.09 5.70 -11.97
C ASN A 258 25.45 4.52 -11.22
N THR A 259 24.40 4.79 -10.45
CA THR A 259 23.58 3.78 -9.79
C THR A 259 22.24 3.61 -10.51
N THR A 260 21.55 2.49 -10.29
CA THR A 260 20.15 2.38 -10.68
C THR A 260 19.33 3.30 -9.79
N ILE A 261 18.55 4.20 -10.37
CA ILE A 261 17.69 5.11 -9.62
C ILE A 261 16.29 4.51 -9.57
N VAL A 262 15.78 4.33 -8.36
CA VAL A 262 14.41 3.91 -8.12
C VAL A 262 13.65 5.06 -7.48
N VAL A 263 12.65 5.59 -8.18
CA VAL A 263 11.82 6.71 -7.73
C VAL A 263 10.49 6.18 -7.20
N LEU A 264 10.22 6.43 -5.93
CA LEU A 264 8.92 6.19 -5.30
C LEU A 264 8.10 7.49 -5.27
N MET A 265 6.78 7.36 -5.37
CA MET A 265 5.84 8.51 -5.35
C MET A 265 6.12 9.57 -6.43
N GLY A 266 6.76 9.20 -7.54
CA GLY A 266 7.26 10.14 -8.56
C GLY A 266 6.42 10.26 -9.83
N VAL A 267 5.27 9.58 -9.96
CA VAL A 267 4.51 9.55 -11.23
C VAL A 267 4.14 10.96 -11.71
N ALA A 268 3.62 11.80 -10.83
CA ALA A 268 3.19 13.16 -11.18
C ALA A 268 4.36 14.10 -11.51
N THR A 269 5.54 13.84 -10.96
CA THR A 269 6.76 14.66 -11.12
C THR A 269 7.74 14.06 -12.11
N LEU A 270 7.41 12.90 -12.70
CA LEU A 270 8.28 12.15 -13.60
C LEU A 270 8.76 12.97 -14.80
N PRO A 271 7.94 13.82 -15.47
CA PRO A 271 8.44 14.70 -16.52
C PRO A 271 9.62 15.56 -16.05
N THR A 272 9.44 16.27 -14.94
CA THR A 272 10.47 17.18 -14.37
C THR A 272 11.70 16.41 -13.87
N ILE A 273 11.50 15.23 -13.26
CA ILE A 273 12.60 14.36 -12.83
C ILE A 273 13.43 13.93 -14.05
N ALA A 274 12.79 13.44 -15.11
CA ALA A 274 13.48 12.99 -16.32
C ALA A 274 14.25 14.14 -16.99
N GLU A 275 13.62 15.30 -17.15
CA GLU A 275 14.26 16.51 -17.70
C GLU A 275 15.48 16.93 -16.87
N THR A 276 15.35 16.93 -15.54
CA THR A 276 16.44 17.33 -14.64
C THR A 276 17.61 16.35 -14.71
N LEU A 277 17.35 15.04 -14.67
CA LEU A 277 18.42 14.04 -14.76
C LEU A 277 19.18 14.15 -16.08
N VAL A 278 18.48 14.41 -17.19
CA VAL A 278 19.10 14.63 -18.49
C VAL A 278 19.93 15.92 -18.51
N ALA A 279 19.39 17.01 -17.98
CA ALA A 279 20.11 18.29 -17.87
C ALA A 279 21.38 18.19 -17.01
N GLU A 280 21.37 17.32 -15.99
CA GLU A 280 22.49 17.05 -15.09
C GLU A 280 23.52 16.04 -15.64
N GLY A 281 23.33 15.58 -16.89
CA GLY A 281 24.32 14.80 -17.64
C GLY A 281 23.97 13.33 -17.84
N MET A 282 22.80 12.85 -17.38
CA MET A 282 22.34 11.50 -17.71
C MET A 282 21.92 11.42 -19.19
N SER A 283 22.24 10.32 -19.88
CA SER A 283 21.83 10.16 -21.27
C SER A 283 20.30 10.13 -21.39
N ALA A 284 19.74 10.89 -22.33
CA ALA A 284 18.32 10.83 -22.70
C ALA A 284 17.88 9.42 -23.15
N GLN A 285 18.84 8.60 -23.60
CA GLN A 285 18.63 7.22 -24.04
C GLN A 285 18.75 6.19 -22.91
N THR A 286 19.02 6.62 -21.68
CA THR A 286 19.10 5.72 -20.52
C THR A 286 17.81 4.93 -20.39
N PRO A 287 17.84 3.59 -20.30
CA PRO A 287 16.63 2.79 -20.14
C PRO A 287 15.87 3.18 -18.87
N ALA A 288 14.56 3.26 -18.97
CA ALA A 288 13.68 3.48 -17.84
C ALA A 288 12.42 2.61 -17.93
N ALA A 289 11.83 2.34 -16.77
CA ALA A 289 10.60 1.58 -16.64
C ALA A 289 9.67 2.20 -15.59
N VAL A 290 8.37 2.11 -15.81
CA VAL A 290 7.34 2.41 -14.81
C VAL A 290 6.57 1.13 -14.55
N VAL A 291 6.54 0.70 -13.29
CA VAL A 291 5.78 -0.47 -12.83
C VAL A 291 4.63 0.02 -11.98
N ALA A 292 3.42 -0.01 -12.54
CA ALA A 292 2.19 0.34 -11.83
C ALA A 292 1.59 -0.91 -11.19
N ASP A 293 0.96 -0.75 -10.02
CA ASP A 293 0.20 -1.80 -9.34
C ASP A 293 0.95 -3.11 -9.10
N ALA A 294 2.25 -3.00 -8.84
CA ALA A 294 3.10 -4.17 -8.63
C ALA A 294 2.52 -5.14 -7.57
N GLY A 295 2.44 -6.41 -7.93
CA GLY A 295 1.89 -7.47 -7.07
C GLY A 295 0.36 -7.55 -7.04
N LEU A 296 -0.34 -6.69 -7.78
CA LEU A 296 -1.78 -6.78 -7.99
C LEU A 296 -2.12 -7.36 -9.37
N PRO A 297 -3.32 -7.93 -9.57
CA PRO A 297 -3.77 -8.39 -10.89
C PRO A 297 -3.77 -7.29 -11.96
N SER A 298 -3.91 -6.03 -11.55
CA SER A 298 -3.85 -4.85 -12.44
C SER A 298 -2.43 -4.40 -12.78
N MET A 299 -1.40 -5.12 -12.34
CA MET A 299 0.01 -4.79 -12.58
C MET A 299 0.28 -4.57 -14.07
N ARG A 300 0.89 -3.42 -14.39
CA ARG A 300 1.30 -3.07 -15.75
C ARG A 300 2.70 -2.46 -15.72
N THR A 301 3.45 -2.67 -16.80
CA THR A 301 4.81 -2.12 -16.93
C THR A 301 4.98 -1.46 -18.29
N ALA A 302 5.45 -0.22 -18.27
CA ALA A 302 5.91 0.49 -19.46
C ALA A 302 7.43 0.63 -19.42
N ARG A 303 8.08 0.56 -20.58
CA ARG A 303 9.53 0.74 -20.74
C ARG A 303 9.79 1.70 -21.90
N ALA A 304 10.71 2.63 -21.69
CA ALA A 304 11.11 3.60 -22.69
C ALA A 304 12.47 4.22 -22.33
N PRO A 305 13.15 4.88 -23.27
CA PRO A 305 14.22 5.81 -22.93
C PRO A 305 13.76 6.86 -21.91
N LEU A 306 14.67 7.33 -21.05
CA LEU A 306 14.41 8.31 -20.00
C LEU A 306 13.69 9.57 -20.53
N ALA A 307 14.07 10.06 -21.70
CA ALA A 307 13.44 11.24 -22.30
C ALA A 307 11.97 11.03 -22.72
N HIS A 308 11.48 9.79 -22.76
CA HIS A 308 10.13 9.44 -23.24
C HIS A 308 9.31 8.66 -22.20
N ILE A 309 9.87 8.35 -21.04
CA ILE A 309 9.23 7.46 -20.07
C ILE A 309 7.96 8.08 -19.48
N ALA A 310 7.96 9.39 -19.22
CA ALA A 310 6.79 10.09 -18.71
C ALA A 310 5.63 10.06 -19.72
N ASP A 311 5.89 10.42 -20.97
CA ASP A 311 4.89 10.41 -22.05
C ASP A 311 4.36 9.00 -22.31
N THR A 312 5.24 8.01 -22.27
CA THR A 312 4.86 6.60 -22.48
C THR A 312 3.95 6.12 -21.36
N ALA A 313 4.30 6.39 -20.08
CA ALA A 313 3.45 6.04 -18.95
C ALA A 313 2.08 6.73 -19.02
N ALA A 314 2.05 8.02 -19.38
CA ALA A 314 0.79 8.77 -19.52
C ALA A 314 -0.08 8.22 -20.66
N ARG A 315 0.49 7.98 -21.84
CA ARG A 315 -0.21 7.41 -23.01
C ARG A 315 -0.79 6.03 -22.71
N GLU A 316 -0.08 5.22 -21.93
CA GLU A 316 -0.53 3.89 -21.52
C GLU A 316 -1.46 3.91 -20.30
N GLY A 317 -1.68 5.06 -19.68
CA GLY A 317 -2.55 5.22 -18.51
C GLY A 317 -1.99 4.59 -17.23
N LEU A 318 -0.66 4.57 -17.05
CA LEU A 318 -0.03 4.07 -15.83
C LEU A 318 -0.07 5.18 -14.76
N GLY A 319 -0.94 5.00 -13.76
CA GLY A 319 -1.10 5.90 -12.62
C GLY A 319 -0.44 5.38 -11.34
N ALA A 320 -0.53 6.17 -10.27
CA ALA A 320 -0.11 5.75 -8.94
C ALA A 320 -1.07 4.68 -8.36
N PRO A 321 -0.59 3.74 -7.54
CA PRO A 321 0.80 3.57 -7.10
C PRO A 321 1.69 2.95 -8.19
N ALA A 322 2.82 3.60 -8.47
CA ALA A 322 3.82 3.08 -9.38
C ALA A 322 5.25 3.39 -8.92
N VAL A 323 6.18 2.56 -9.37
CA VAL A 323 7.61 2.67 -9.13
C VAL A 323 8.31 2.94 -10.45
N VAL A 324 9.19 3.94 -10.49
CA VAL A 324 10.01 4.23 -11.65
C VAL A 324 11.41 3.67 -11.43
N VAL A 325 11.96 2.98 -12.42
CA VAL A 325 13.33 2.47 -12.43
C VAL A 325 14.07 3.12 -13.58
N ILE A 326 15.24 3.70 -13.33
CA ILE A 326 16.07 4.38 -14.33
C ILE A 326 17.49 3.83 -14.25
N GLY A 327 18.03 3.43 -15.40
CA GLY A 327 19.36 2.85 -15.55
C GLY A 327 19.34 1.57 -16.38
N ASP A 328 20.52 1.07 -16.75
CA ASP A 328 20.68 -0.03 -17.71
C ASP A 328 19.89 -1.30 -17.35
N VAL A 329 19.70 -1.58 -16.06
CA VAL A 329 18.90 -2.72 -15.61
C VAL A 329 17.45 -2.67 -16.08
N ALA A 330 16.88 -1.48 -16.34
CA ALA A 330 15.52 -1.33 -16.85
C ALA A 330 15.34 -1.85 -18.29
N ALA A 331 16.44 -2.12 -19.01
CA ALA A 331 16.41 -2.82 -20.30
C ALA A 331 16.31 -4.35 -20.16
N LEU A 332 16.62 -4.91 -18.99
CA LEU A 332 16.60 -6.36 -18.76
C LEU A 332 15.19 -6.88 -18.49
N ASP A 333 14.85 -8.03 -19.05
CA ASP A 333 13.68 -8.81 -18.64
C ASP A 333 14.14 -10.24 -18.37
N VAL A 334 14.34 -10.57 -17.08
CA VAL A 334 14.92 -11.85 -16.66
C VAL A 334 13.88 -12.92 -16.33
N LEU A 335 12.59 -12.60 -16.51
CA LEU A 335 11.48 -13.52 -16.21
C LEU A 335 10.74 -13.98 -17.47
N ARG A 336 11.21 -13.58 -18.66
CA ARG A 336 10.71 -14.07 -19.96
C ARG A 336 11.49 -15.28 -20.46
#